data_AF-A0A942CSH5-F1
#
_entry.id   AF-A0A942CSH5-F1
#
_cell.length_a   1.000
_cell.length_b   1.000
_cell.length_c   1.000
_cell.angle_alpha   90.00
_cell.angle_beta   90.00
_cell.angle_gamma   90.00
#
_symmetry.space_group_name_H-M   'P 1'
#
loop_
_entity.id
_entity.type
_entity.pdbx_description
1 polymer ?
#
loop_
_entity_poly.entity_id
_entity_poly.type
_entity_poly.pdbx_seq_one_letter_code
_entity_poly.pdbx_strand_id
1 'polypeptide(L)'
;MSDPFPPNDEKSIRGQALVNPFTAADVATILKENNWLGGEPDEKQMAWCARAAALLGPHAADRSALFNLLELVFHYDSQTILQGVDAHIVMSRYAARDVLRQLALQLLDGTPLTSERFSEIVAQLKEGLDIRGRELFHPIRLALAGRSGEGELDRVILLLDDAAAAGFAAPVKIARERILEFCSVFN
;
A
#
# COMPACT_ATOMS: atom_id res chain seq x y z
N MET A 1 -13.51 23.71 -46.89
CA MET A 1 -12.69 22.57 -47.33
C MET A 1 -11.64 22.39 -46.25
N SER A 2 -11.75 21.29 -45.50
CA SER A 2 -11.17 21.10 -44.17
C SER A 2 -9.65 20.92 -44.18
N ASP A 3 -9.00 21.44 -43.14
CA ASP A 3 -7.58 21.24 -42.81
C ASP A 3 -7.25 19.76 -42.52
N PRO A 4 -6.05 19.27 -42.86
CA PRO A 4 -5.49 18.08 -42.24
C PRO A 4 -4.51 18.45 -41.12
N PHE A 5 -4.96 18.19 -39.89
CA PHE A 5 -4.15 18.14 -38.67
C PHE A 5 -3.15 16.96 -38.77
N PRO A 6 -1.87 17.11 -38.36
CA PRO A 6 -0.94 15.98 -38.36
C PRO A 6 -1.30 14.96 -37.27
N PRO A 7 -1.01 13.66 -37.47
CA PRO A 7 -1.38 12.60 -36.54
C PRO A 7 -0.61 12.73 -35.22
N ASN A 8 -1.36 12.57 -34.13
CA ASN A 8 -0.88 12.57 -32.75
C ASN A 8 -0.01 11.32 -32.50
N ASP A 9 1.31 11.49 -32.36
CA ASP A 9 2.23 10.45 -31.88
C ASP A 9 2.07 10.25 -30.37
N GLU A 10 0.89 9.84 -29.92
CA GLU A 10 0.60 9.45 -28.53
C GLU A 10 0.67 7.93 -28.36
N LYS A 11 1.77 7.30 -28.76
CA LYS A 11 2.06 5.91 -28.38
C LYS A 11 3.56 5.67 -28.27
N SER A 12 4.16 6.02 -27.13
CA SER A 12 5.05 5.09 -26.39
C SER A 12 5.55 5.72 -25.08
N ILE A 13 4.70 5.78 -24.05
CA ILE A 13 5.18 5.81 -22.66
C ILE A 13 4.68 4.53 -22.00
N ARG A 14 5.20 3.38 -22.47
CA ARG A 14 5.05 2.10 -21.77
C ARG A 14 6.45 1.58 -21.49
N GLY A 15 6.83 1.63 -20.22
CA GLY A 15 7.92 0.83 -19.66
C GLY A 15 9.30 1.47 -19.69
N GLN A 16 9.48 2.65 -19.08
CA GLN A 16 10.76 2.84 -18.38
C GLN A 16 10.72 1.93 -17.16
N ALA A 17 11.55 0.88 -17.17
CA ALA A 17 11.89 0.19 -15.95
C ALA A 17 12.42 1.25 -15.00
N LEU A 18 11.61 1.62 -14.01
CA LEU A 18 12.00 2.59 -12.99
C LEU A 18 13.27 2.04 -12.34
N VAL A 19 14.40 2.67 -12.63
CA VAL A 19 15.70 2.29 -12.05
C VAL A 19 15.54 2.44 -10.55
N ASN A 20 15.79 1.37 -9.80
CA ASN A 20 15.76 1.43 -8.35
C ASN A 20 17.09 2.00 -7.84
N PRO A 21 17.13 3.22 -7.27
CA PRO A 21 18.38 3.79 -6.77
C PRO A 21 18.66 3.37 -5.31
N PHE A 22 17.74 2.65 -4.65
CA PHE A 22 17.83 2.32 -3.23
C PHE A 22 18.17 0.85 -3.00
N THR A 23 18.95 0.61 -1.95
CA THR A 23 19.39 -0.70 -1.50
C THR A 23 18.73 -1.09 -0.16
N ALA A 24 18.91 -2.34 0.25
CA ALA A 24 18.49 -2.80 1.57
C ALA A 24 19.15 -1.98 2.71
N ALA A 25 20.40 -1.56 2.51
CA ALA A 25 21.14 -0.75 3.48
C ALA A 25 20.55 0.65 3.64
N ASP A 26 20.06 1.26 2.56
CA ASP A 26 19.39 2.57 2.60
C ASP A 26 18.10 2.49 3.42
N VAL A 27 17.29 1.45 3.18
CA VAL A 27 16.07 1.18 3.97
C VAL A 27 16.43 0.96 5.43
N ALA A 28 17.38 0.07 5.74
CA ALA A 28 17.79 -0.19 7.11
C ALA A 28 18.28 1.07 7.83
N THR A 29 19.01 1.95 7.13
CA THR A 29 19.45 3.25 7.66
C THR A 29 18.25 4.14 8.02
N ILE A 30 17.25 4.24 7.13
CA ILE A 30 16.01 4.98 7.40
C ILE A 30 15.29 4.41 8.63
N LEU A 31 15.14 3.08 8.72
CA LEU A 31 14.44 2.46 9.85
C LEU A 31 15.17 2.71 11.18
N LYS A 32 16.51 2.69 11.17
CA LYS A 32 17.35 2.94 12.35
C LYS A 32 17.23 4.40 12.82
N GLU A 33 17.29 5.36 11.91
CA GLU A 33 17.12 6.79 12.23
C GLU A 33 15.76 7.11 12.86
N ASN A 34 14.72 6.33 12.54
CA ASN A 34 13.36 6.51 13.04
C ASN A 34 13.03 5.61 14.23
N ASN A 35 14.01 4.91 14.80
CA ASN A 35 13.84 3.98 15.93
C ASN A 35 12.86 2.82 15.65
N TRP A 36 12.66 2.46 14.38
CA TRP A 36 11.87 1.27 13.99
C TRP A 36 12.72 -0.01 14.02
N LEU A 37 14.05 0.13 13.94
CA LEU A 37 15.00 -0.92 14.27
C LEU A 37 15.54 -0.70 15.69
N GLY A 38 15.53 -1.75 16.52
CA GLY A 38 16.05 -1.71 17.89
C GLY A 38 17.58 -1.87 17.99
N GLY A 39 18.26 -2.06 16.86
CA GLY A 39 19.69 -2.34 16.79
C GLY A 39 20.12 -2.64 15.35
N GLU A 40 21.17 -3.45 15.20
CA GLU A 40 21.56 -3.96 13.89
C GLU A 40 20.51 -4.96 13.38
N PRO A 41 20.07 -4.84 12.12
CA PRO A 41 19.05 -5.72 11.56
C PRO A 41 19.56 -7.17 11.47
N ASP A 42 18.72 -8.11 11.88
CA ASP A 42 18.98 -9.53 11.65
C ASP A 42 18.73 -9.94 10.19
N GLU A 43 18.91 -11.22 9.87
CA GLU A 43 18.72 -11.75 8.52
C GLU A 43 17.30 -11.54 7.99
N LYS A 44 16.28 -11.70 8.83
CA LYS A 44 14.86 -11.54 8.43
C LYS A 44 14.54 -10.07 8.17
N GLN A 45 14.99 -9.18 9.05
CA GLN A 45 14.83 -7.74 8.91
C GLN A 45 15.58 -7.23 7.68
N MET A 46 16.78 -7.75 7.40
CA MET A 46 17.54 -7.39 6.20
C MET A 46 16.87 -7.90 4.93
N ALA A 47 16.32 -9.12 4.93
CA ALA A 47 15.54 -9.66 3.82
C ALA A 47 14.29 -8.80 3.55
N TRP A 48 13.61 -8.36 4.62
CA TRP A 48 12.50 -7.41 4.50
C TRP A 48 12.96 -6.07 3.91
N CYS A 49 14.08 -5.50 4.38
CA CYS A 49 14.64 -4.26 3.85
C CYS A 49 14.98 -4.37 2.36
N ALA A 50 15.53 -5.51 1.92
CA ALA A 50 15.80 -5.77 0.51
C ALA A 50 14.51 -5.80 -0.33
N ARG A 51 13.46 -6.47 0.18
CA ARG A 51 12.15 -6.51 -0.47
C ARG A 51 11.49 -5.13 -0.52
N ALA A 52 11.55 -4.37 0.57
CA ALA A 52 11.02 -3.01 0.64
C ALA A 52 11.74 -2.08 -0.35
N ALA A 53 13.07 -2.15 -0.44
CA ALA A 53 13.84 -1.41 -1.44
C ALA A 53 13.42 -1.76 -2.87
N ALA A 54 13.28 -3.05 -3.18
CA ALA A 54 12.88 -3.51 -4.51
C ALA A 54 11.46 -3.08 -4.90
N LEU A 55 10.53 -3.09 -3.95
CA LEU A 55 9.13 -2.73 -4.21
C LEU A 55 8.92 -1.21 -4.23
N LEU A 56 9.43 -0.48 -3.24
CA LEU A 56 9.14 0.95 -3.05
C LEU A 56 10.14 1.85 -3.79
N GLY A 57 11.40 1.43 -3.87
CA GLY A 57 12.48 2.25 -4.41
C GLY A 57 12.25 2.77 -5.84
N PRO A 58 11.74 1.97 -6.79
CA PRO A 58 11.38 2.47 -8.13
C PRO A 58 10.33 3.59 -8.13
N HIS A 59 9.52 3.68 -7.06
CA HIS A 59 8.43 4.65 -6.94
C HIS A 59 8.77 5.85 -6.05
N ALA A 60 9.96 5.86 -5.45
CA ALA A 60 10.45 6.96 -4.64
C ALA A 60 11.39 7.83 -5.47
N ALA A 61 11.04 9.12 -5.60
CA ALA A 61 11.90 10.08 -6.32
C ALA A 61 13.20 10.38 -5.58
N ASP A 62 13.16 10.33 -4.24
CA ASP A 62 14.28 10.60 -3.35
C ASP A 62 14.11 9.85 -2.02
N ARG A 63 15.09 10.00 -1.13
CA ARG A 63 15.10 9.36 0.19
C ARG A 63 13.89 9.77 1.05
N SER A 64 13.43 11.01 0.93
CA SER A 64 12.27 11.51 1.68
C SER A 64 10.98 10.84 1.20
N ALA A 65 10.82 10.69 -0.12
CA ALA A 65 9.72 9.95 -0.71
C ALA A 65 9.72 8.46 -0.28
N LEU A 66 10.89 7.83 -0.21
CA LEU A 66 11.01 6.46 0.29
C LEU A 66 10.63 6.37 1.77
N PHE A 67 11.12 7.31 2.60
CA PHE A 67 10.74 7.42 4.01
C PHE A 67 9.23 7.54 4.18
N ASN A 68 8.58 8.43 3.43
CA ASN A 68 7.12 8.63 3.48
C ASN A 68 6.32 7.38 3.09
N LEU A 69 6.89 6.47 2.29
CA LEU A 69 6.25 5.19 1.97
C LEU A 69 6.48 4.16 3.08
N LEU A 70 7.69 4.11 3.64
CA LEU A 70 8.03 3.24 4.78
C LEU A 70 7.23 3.61 6.02
N GLU A 71 7.02 4.89 6.28
CA GLU A 71 6.23 5.40 7.41
C GLU A 71 4.83 4.78 7.45
N LEU A 72 4.18 4.57 6.30
CA LEU A 72 2.86 3.94 6.23
C LEU A 72 2.83 2.48 6.70
N VAL A 73 3.99 1.81 6.71
CA VAL A 73 4.14 0.45 7.26
C VAL A 73 4.22 0.50 8.78
N PHE A 74 4.99 1.43 9.35
CA PHE A 74 5.27 1.47 10.79
C PHE A 74 4.32 2.36 11.59
N HIS A 75 3.61 3.26 10.93
CA HIS A 75 2.67 4.18 11.55
C HIS A 75 1.29 4.03 10.92
N TYR A 76 0.36 3.48 11.69
CA TYR A 76 -1.03 3.30 11.26
C TYR A 76 -1.99 3.53 12.43
N ASP A 77 -2.91 4.48 12.23
CA ASP A 77 -4.01 4.75 13.14
C ASP A 77 -5.29 5.06 12.37
N SER A 78 -6.23 4.12 12.38
CA SER A 78 -7.50 4.23 11.65
C SER A 78 -8.35 5.42 12.09
N GLN A 79 -8.26 5.83 13.37
CA GLN A 79 -9.01 6.97 13.88
C GLN A 79 -8.52 8.28 13.26
N THR A 80 -7.21 8.53 13.30
CA THR A 80 -6.61 9.70 12.64
C THR A 80 -6.85 9.70 11.13
N ILE A 81 -6.72 8.53 10.48
CA ILE A 81 -6.98 8.41 9.03
C ILE A 81 -8.41 8.85 8.69
N LEU A 82 -9.41 8.36 9.42
CA LEU A 82 -10.83 8.63 9.14
C LEU A 82 -11.27 10.07 9.43
N GLN A 83 -10.49 10.83 10.21
CA GLN A 83 -10.70 12.27 10.41
C GLN A 83 -10.18 13.11 9.23
N GLY A 84 -9.40 12.51 8.32
CA GLY A 84 -8.85 13.19 7.15
C GLY A 84 -9.89 13.49 6.07
N VAL A 85 -9.72 14.64 5.39
CA VAL A 85 -10.58 15.04 4.26
C VAL A 85 -10.58 14.00 3.14
N ASP A 86 -9.43 13.41 2.84
CA ASP A 86 -9.30 12.35 1.82
C ASP A 86 -10.15 11.11 2.18
N ALA A 87 -10.16 10.74 3.46
CA ALA A 87 -10.98 9.63 3.93
C ALA A 87 -12.48 9.92 3.75
N HIS A 88 -12.94 11.13 4.08
CA HIS A 88 -14.33 11.53 3.82
C HIS A 88 -14.69 11.47 2.34
N ILE A 89 -13.81 11.93 1.44
CA ILE A 89 -14.02 11.86 -0.02
C ILE A 89 -14.17 10.41 -0.47
N VAL A 90 -13.28 9.51 -0.03
CA VAL A 90 -13.36 8.09 -0.41
C VAL A 90 -14.61 7.42 0.19
N MET A 91 -14.88 7.64 1.48
CA MET A 91 -15.96 6.97 2.20
C MET A 91 -17.37 7.49 1.86
N SER A 92 -17.46 8.68 1.26
CA SER A 92 -18.72 9.21 0.70
C SER A 92 -19.14 8.53 -0.60
N ARG A 93 -18.23 7.79 -1.27
CA ARG A 93 -18.57 7.03 -2.48
C ARG A 93 -19.48 5.85 -2.12
N TYR A 94 -20.50 5.65 -2.95
CA TYR A 94 -21.55 4.66 -2.75
C TYR A 94 -21.01 3.26 -2.38
N ALA A 95 -19.99 2.77 -3.09
CA ALA A 95 -19.52 1.41 -2.92
C ALA A 95 -18.34 1.23 -1.96
N ALA A 96 -17.80 2.31 -1.36
CA ALA A 96 -16.58 2.22 -0.55
C ALA A 96 -16.77 1.27 0.64
N ARG A 97 -17.92 1.34 1.33
CA ARG A 97 -18.24 0.48 2.46
C ARG A 97 -18.39 -0.99 2.06
N ASP A 98 -18.95 -1.25 0.89
CA ASP A 98 -19.15 -2.63 0.40
C ASP A 98 -17.81 -3.27 0.01
N VAL A 99 -16.93 -2.52 -0.65
CA VAL A 99 -15.55 -2.95 -0.93
C VAL A 99 -14.82 -3.31 0.36
N LEU A 100 -14.89 -2.46 1.39
CA LEU A 100 -14.20 -2.69 2.66
C LEU A 100 -14.78 -3.88 3.43
N ARG A 101 -16.11 -4.05 3.42
CA ARG A 101 -16.75 -5.19 4.08
C ARG A 101 -16.35 -6.50 3.41
N GLN A 102 -16.36 -6.56 2.08
CA GLN A 102 -15.94 -7.76 1.34
C GLN A 102 -14.45 -8.04 1.50
N LEU A 103 -13.61 -7.00 1.48
CA LEU A 103 -12.17 -7.13 1.77
C LEU A 103 -11.95 -7.70 3.19
N ALA A 104 -12.69 -7.21 4.19
CA ALA A 104 -12.59 -7.71 5.55
C ALA A 104 -12.89 -9.21 5.61
N LEU A 105 -13.97 -9.67 4.97
CA LEU A 105 -14.33 -11.09 4.92
C LEU A 105 -13.21 -11.96 4.33
N GLN A 106 -12.55 -11.49 3.26
CA GLN A 106 -11.44 -12.18 2.60
C GLN A 106 -10.17 -12.27 3.47
N LEU A 107 -10.01 -11.35 4.43
CA LEU A 107 -8.87 -11.31 5.33
C LEU A 107 -9.15 -11.97 6.69
N LEU A 108 -10.37 -12.45 6.95
CA LEU A 108 -10.74 -13.00 8.26
C LEU A 108 -10.01 -14.29 8.62
N ASP A 109 -9.65 -15.12 7.62
CA ASP A 109 -9.02 -16.42 7.82
C ASP A 109 -7.60 -16.33 8.44
N GLY A 110 -7.01 -15.13 8.49
CA GLY A 110 -5.72 -14.87 9.12
C GLY A 110 -4.50 -15.29 8.31
N THR A 111 -4.68 -15.75 7.08
CA THR A 111 -3.55 -16.07 6.20
C THR A 111 -2.81 -14.79 5.80
N PRO A 112 -1.47 -14.79 5.81
CA PRO A 112 -0.68 -13.63 5.42
C PRO A 112 -0.99 -13.13 4.00
N LEU A 113 -1.02 -11.80 3.83
CA LEU A 113 -1.32 -11.14 2.57
C LEU A 113 -0.10 -11.09 1.64
N THR A 114 0.06 -12.13 0.81
CA THR A 114 1.07 -12.16 -0.27
C THR A 114 0.59 -11.43 -1.53
N SER A 115 1.49 -11.26 -2.51
CA SER A 115 1.17 -10.68 -3.82
C SER A 115 0.10 -11.48 -4.56
N GLU A 116 0.21 -12.80 -4.53
CA GLU A 116 -0.71 -13.74 -5.17
C GLU A 116 -2.08 -13.63 -4.51
N ARG A 117 -2.12 -13.72 -3.18
CA ARG A 117 -3.36 -13.62 -2.40
C ARG A 117 -4.03 -12.26 -2.60
N PHE A 118 -3.28 -11.16 -2.59
CA PHE A 118 -3.84 -9.84 -2.84
C PHE A 118 -4.46 -9.74 -4.24
N SER A 119 -3.81 -10.32 -5.26
CA SER A 119 -4.33 -10.38 -6.62
C SER A 119 -5.64 -11.17 -6.70
N GLU A 120 -5.70 -12.33 -6.04
CA GLU A 120 -6.91 -13.18 -5.96
C GLU A 120 -8.07 -12.45 -5.28
N ILE A 121 -7.82 -11.81 -4.14
CA ILE A 121 -8.82 -11.00 -3.42
C ILE A 121 -9.33 -9.87 -4.33
N VAL A 122 -8.43 -9.14 -4.98
CA VAL A 122 -8.82 -8.05 -5.90
C VAL A 122 -9.64 -8.58 -7.08
N ALA A 123 -9.33 -9.75 -7.62
CA ALA A 123 -10.12 -10.37 -8.69
C ALA A 123 -11.53 -10.71 -8.20
N GLN A 124 -11.65 -11.35 -7.03
CA GLN A 124 -12.94 -11.69 -6.43
C GLN A 124 -13.78 -10.44 -6.11
N LEU A 125 -13.16 -9.36 -5.64
CA LEU A 125 -13.85 -8.09 -5.40
C LEU A 125 -14.39 -7.46 -6.70
N LYS A 126 -13.60 -7.49 -7.78
CA LYS A 126 -14.03 -6.98 -9.09
C LYS A 126 -15.23 -7.76 -9.63
N GLU A 127 -15.20 -9.09 -9.49
CA GLU A 127 -16.27 -9.97 -9.96
C GLU A 127 -17.53 -9.84 -9.11
N GLY A 128 -17.38 -9.80 -7.78
CA GLY A 128 -18.51 -9.77 -6.85
C GLY A 128 -19.23 -8.44 -6.76
N LEU A 129 -18.55 -7.32 -7.06
CA LEU A 129 -19.11 -5.97 -6.92
C LEU A 129 -19.28 -5.21 -8.24
N ASP A 130 -18.78 -5.74 -9.36
CA ASP A 130 -18.73 -5.08 -10.68
C ASP A 130 -18.08 -3.67 -10.64
N ILE A 131 -17.07 -3.49 -9.78
CA ILE A 131 -16.37 -2.21 -9.57
C ILE A 131 -14.90 -2.32 -9.94
N ARG A 132 -14.35 -1.25 -10.55
CA ARG A 132 -12.99 -1.21 -11.08
C ARG A 132 -12.29 0.12 -10.80
N GLY A 133 -10.98 0.13 -11.03
CA GLY A 133 -10.17 1.35 -10.96
C GLY A 133 -10.24 2.02 -9.58
N ARG A 134 -10.39 3.34 -9.57
CA ARG A 134 -10.31 4.14 -8.33
C ARG A 134 -11.39 3.80 -7.30
N GLU A 135 -12.56 3.39 -7.74
CA GLU A 135 -13.66 3.02 -6.85
C GLU A 135 -13.37 1.75 -6.06
N LEU A 136 -12.61 0.82 -6.64
CA LEU A 136 -12.14 -0.38 -5.96
C LEU A 136 -10.90 -0.09 -5.11
N PHE A 137 -9.88 0.53 -5.70
CA PHE A 137 -8.55 0.61 -5.08
C PHE A 137 -8.42 1.70 -4.01
N HIS A 138 -9.12 2.84 -4.13
CA HIS A 138 -8.99 3.90 -3.14
C HIS A 138 -9.46 3.46 -1.75
N PRO A 139 -10.61 2.79 -1.58
CA PRO A 139 -11.02 2.25 -0.27
C PRO A 139 -9.99 1.26 0.29
N ILE A 140 -9.51 0.31 -0.54
CA ILE A 140 -8.52 -0.69 -0.11
C ILE A 140 -7.24 -0.01 0.40
N ARG A 141 -6.70 0.95 -0.38
CA ARG A 141 -5.48 1.69 -0.03
C ARG A 141 -5.69 2.57 1.20
N LEU A 142 -6.82 3.25 1.29
CA LEU A 142 -7.15 4.05 2.48
C LEU A 142 -7.17 3.18 3.73
N ALA A 143 -7.84 2.03 3.69
CA ALA A 143 -7.98 1.17 4.84
C ALA A 143 -6.67 0.47 5.22
N LEU A 144 -5.88 0.01 4.27
CA LEU A 144 -4.69 -0.80 4.56
C LEU A 144 -3.38 0.01 4.59
N ALA A 145 -3.25 1.05 3.78
CA ALA A 145 -2.06 1.90 3.72
C ALA A 145 -2.25 3.27 4.39
N GLY A 146 -3.47 3.62 4.81
CA GLY A 146 -3.77 4.84 5.56
C GLY A 146 -3.98 6.11 4.72
N ARG A 147 -3.91 6.02 3.39
CA ARG A 147 -4.24 7.13 2.48
C ARG A 147 -4.80 6.60 1.16
N SER A 148 -5.60 7.41 0.47
CA SER A 148 -5.96 7.12 -0.91
C SER A 148 -4.86 7.63 -1.85
N GLY A 149 -4.61 6.92 -2.94
CA GLY A 149 -3.49 7.23 -3.82
C GLY A 149 -3.31 6.19 -4.90
N GLU A 150 -2.11 6.15 -5.50
CA GLU A 150 -1.83 5.37 -6.69
C GLU A 150 -1.19 4.00 -6.33
N GLY A 151 -0.70 3.28 -7.34
CA GLY A 151 -0.30 1.87 -7.23
C GLY A 151 0.88 1.60 -6.29
N GLU A 152 1.66 2.61 -5.91
CA GLU A 152 2.73 2.46 -4.92
C GLU A 152 2.20 2.03 -3.55
N LEU A 153 0.95 2.38 -3.22
CA LEU A 153 0.34 1.97 -1.95
C LEU A 153 0.01 0.48 -1.91
N ASP A 154 -0.25 -0.14 -3.07
CA ASP A 154 -0.43 -1.60 -3.13
C ASP A 154 0.85 -2.30 -2.66
N ARG A 155 2.02 -1.74 -2.94
CA ARG A 155 3.31 -2.30 -2.51
C ARG A 155 3.57 -2.12 -1.02
N VAL A 156 3.12 -1.00 -0.44
CA VAL A 156 3.12 -0.79 1.01
C VAL A 156 2.27 -1.87 1.69
N ILE A 157 1.08 -2.15 1.17
CA ILE A 157 0.18 -3.20 1.69
C ILE A 157 0.86 -4.56 1.68
N LEU A 158 1.57 -4.89 0.59
CA LEU A 158 2.27 -6.16 0.45
C LEU A 158 3.46 -6.34 1.41
N LEU A 159 3.90 -5.28 2.10
CA LEU A 159 5.02 -5.33 3.05
C LEU A 159 4.57 -5.51 4.52
N LEU A 160 3.27 -5.36 4.81
CA LEU A 160 2.75 -5.29 6.18
C LEU A 160 2.97 -6.58 6.97
N ASP A 161 2.51 -7.70 6.42
CA ASP A 161 2.50 -8.97 7.15
C ASP A 161 3.92 -9.51 7.36
N ASP A 162 4.79 -9.33 6.36
CA ASP A 162 6.21 -9.67 6.49
C ASP A 162 6.92 -8.77 7.51
N ALA A 163 6.56 -7.48 7.57
CA ALA A 163 7.15 -6.55 8.56
C ALA A 163 6.77 -6.95 9.99
N ALA A 164 5.49 -7.28 10.21
CA ALA A 164 5.02 -7.77 11.50
C ALA A 164 5.76 -9.07 11.90
N ALA A 165 5.94 -9.99 10.95
CA ALA A 165 6.65 -11.25 11.18
C ALA A 165 8.16 -11.07 11.42
N ALA A 166 8.77 -10.01 10.86
CA ALA A 166 10.19 -9.70 11.03
C ALA A 166 10.54 -9.12 12.42
N GLY A 167 9.54 -8.74 13.23
CA GLY A 167 9.77 -8.36 14.63
C GLY A 167 10.58 -7.08 14.79
N PHE A 168 10.18 -6.00 14.10
CA PHE A 168 10.76 -4.68 14.28
C PHE A 168 10.47 -4.10 15.68
N ALA A 169 11.22 -3.06 16.08
CA ALA A 169 11.04 -2.43 17.39
C ALA A 169 9.70 -1.67 17.48
N ALA A 170 9.28 -1.06 16.38
CA ALA A 170 7.93 -0.54 16.25
C ALA A 170 6.98 -1.67 15.84
N PRO A 171 5.88 -1.92 16.58
CA PRO A 171 4.91 -2.95 16.22
C PRO A 171 4.21 -2.58 14.91
N VAL A 172 4.21 -3.51 13.95
CA VAL A 172 3.52 -3.34 12.67
C VAL A 172 2.22 -4.13 12.69
N LYS A 173 1.11 -3.46 12.36
CA LYS A 173 -0.20 -4.10 12.20
C LYS A 173 -0.30 -4.80 10.86
N ILE A 174 -0.70 -6.07 10.88
CA ILE A 174 -0.94 -6.87 9.66
C ILE A 174 -2.20 -6.38 8.93
N ALA A 175 -2.35 -6.75 7.66
CA ALA A 175 -3.48 -6.31 6.83
C ALA A 175 -4.84 -6.63 7.48
N ARG A 176 -4.97 -7.81 8.10
CA ARG A 176 -6.18 -8.23 8.82
C ARG A 176 -6.50 -7.30 10.01
N GLU A 177 -5.51 -6.91 10.79
CA GLU A 177 -5.72 -6.02 11.93
C GLU A 177 -6.14 -4.63 11.46
N ARG A 178 -5.45 -4.09 10.44
CA ARG A 178 -5.77 -2.79 9.86
C ARG A 178 -7.21 -2.73 9.33
N ILE A 179 -7.65 -3.72 8.55
CA ILE A 179 -9.02 -3.71 8.01
C ILE A 179 -10.08 -3.84 9.11
N LEU A 180 -9.84 -4.66 10.15
CA LEU A 180 -10.79 -4.83 11.25
C LEU A 180 -10.89 -3.56 12.10
N GLU A 181 -9.76 -2.93 12.43
CA GLU A 181 -9.74 -1.64 13.11
C GLU A 181 -10.43 -0.56 12.28
N PHE A 182 -10.10 -0.46 11.00
CA PHE A 182 -10.71 0.52 10.09
C PHE A 182 -12.23 0.35 10.05
N CYS A 183 -12.73 -0.88 9.88
CA CYS A 183 -14.15 -1.20 9.89
C CYS A 183 -14.84 -0.92 11.24
N SER A 184 -14.13 -1.04 12.37
CA SER A 184 -14.70 -0.78 13.69
C SER A 184 -15.06 0.69 13.94
N VAL A 185 -14.43 1.62 13.23
CA VAL A 185 -14.61 3.07 13.44
C VAL A 185 -15.80 3.63 12.66
N PHE A 186 -16.17 3.06 11.51
CA PHE A 186 -17.30 3.53 10.70
C PHE A 186 -18.53 2.61 10.73
N ASN A 187 -18.55 1.63 11.63
CA ASN A 187 -19.68 0.73 11.83
C ASN A 187 -20.88 1.44 12.46
#